data_AF-A0AA41JDI5-F1
#
_entry.id   AF-A0AA41JDI5-F1
#
_cell.length_a   1.000
_cell.length_b   1.000
_cell.length_c   1.000
_cell.angle_alpha   90.00
_cell.angle_beta   90.00
_cell.angle_gamma   90.00
#
_symmetry.space_group_name_H-M   'P 1'
#
loop_
_entity.id
_entity.type
_entity.pdbx_description
1 polymer ?
#
loop_
_entity_poly.entity_id
_entity_poly.type
_entity_poly.pdbx_seq_one_letter_code
_entity_poly.pdbx_strand_id
1 'polypeptide(L)'
;MSSKNNYLLKMVPYIPGSQSFLLKRTGGEKSGHLYEFPQKEITEHIEDVKPLASKILENITNISSKPVKTGESFEHSLDGANNNVVPVLLVLDEEDVEHIPGGFDSVDRSQIKDKKVSVLEIKTMKKLEIEM
;
A
#
# COMPACT_ATOMS: atom_id res chain seq x y z
N MET A 1 -21.25 -22.12 -5.78
CA MET A 1 -21.09 -20.89 -4.98
C MET A 1 -20.19 -19.96 -5.78
N SER A 2 -20.67 -18.80 -6.22
CA SER A 2 -19.78 -17.82 -6.88
C SER A 2 -18.75 -17.36 -5.86
N SER A 3 -17.50 -17.74 -6.05
CA SER A 3 -16.36 -17.10 -5.39
C SER A 3 -16.45 -15.62 -5.74
N LYS A 4 -16.87 -14.78 -4.79
CA LYS A 4 -16.70 -13.35 -4.93
C LYS A 4 -15.19 -13.14 -5.00
N ASN A 5 -14.69 -12.66 -6.14
CA ASN A 5 -13.29 -12.26 -6.22
C ASN A 5 -13.11 -11.09 -5.27
N ASN A 6 -12.44 -11.32 -4.14
CA ASN A 6 -12.06 -10.26 -3.24
C ASN A 6 -10.88 -9.51 -3.86
N TYR A 7 -11.04 -8.22 -4.07
CA TYR A 7 -9.95 -7.38 -4.55
C TYR A 7 -9.32 -6.69 -3.35
N LEU A 8 -7.99 -6.73 -3.28
CA LEU A 8 -7.24 -6.04 -2.24
C LEU A 8 -6.53 -4.85 -2.88
N LEU A 9 -7.07 -3.66 -2.68
CA LEU A 9 -6.44 -2.42 -3.12
C LEU A 9 -5.24 -2.15 -2.21
N LYS A 10 -4.04 -2.13 -2.79
CA LYS A 10 -2.78 -1.92 -2.08
C LYS A 10 -2.19 -0.58 -2.47
N MET A 11 -2.21 0.36 -1.53
CA MET A 11 -1.79 1.74 -1.73
C MET A 11 -0.31 1.87 -1.38
N VAL A 12 0.52 2.31 -2.32
CA VAL A 12 1.96 2.53 -2.15
C VAL A 12 2.22 4.03 -2.13
N PRO A 13 2.08 4.70 -0.96
CA PRO A 13 2.35 6.12 -0.79
C PRO A 13 3.84 6.43 -0.75
N TYR A 14 4.31 7.23 -1.70
CA TYR A 14 5.69 7.65 -1.86
C TYR A 14 5.84 9.14 -1.55
N ILE A 15 6.89 9.49 -0.80
CA ILE A 15 7.28 10.85 -0.43
C ILE A 15 8.51 11.22 -1.26
N PRO A 16 8.38 12.06 -2.31
CA PRO A 16 9.48 12.32 -3.24
C PRO A 16 10.71 12.94 -2.59
N GLY A 17 10.55 13.97 -1.78
CA GLY A 17 11.66 14.73 -1.19
C GLY A 17 12.54 13.90 -0.26
N SER A 18 11.99 12.90 0.41
CA SER A 18 12.72 11.99 1.31
C SER A 18 12.99 10.60 0.71
N GLN A 19 12.58 10.36 -0.54
CA GLN A 19 12.65 9.04 -1.21
C GLN A 19 12.13 7.88 -0.35
N SER A 20 11.10 8.16 0.42
CA SER A 20 10.57 7.25 1.44
C SER A 20 9.15 6.83 1.13
N PHE A 21 8.71 5.75 1.76
CA PHE A 21 7.34 5.27 1.70
C PHE A 21 6.66 5.42 3.05
N LEU A 22 5.38 5.78 3.03
CA LEU A 22 4.56 5.81 4.23
C LEU A 22 3.99 4.40 4.51
N LEU A 23 4.48 3.75 5.55
CA LEU A 23 4.08 2.40 5.93
C LEU A 23 3.30 2.40 7.22
N LYS A 24 2.29 1.53 7.32
CA LYS A 24 1.53 1.31 8.55
C LYS A 24 2.26 0.30 9.43
N ARG A 25 2.39 0.58 10.72
CA ARG A 25 2.94 -0.35 11.71
C ARG A 25 1.94 -1.48 11.94
N THR A 26 2.38 -2.71 11.69
CA THR A 26 1.66 -3.92 12.10
C THR A 26 2.15 -4.28 13.49
N GLY A 27 1.25 -4.48 14.46
CA GLY A 27 1.56 -4.67 15.90
C GLY A 27 2.44 -5.88 16.28
N GLY A 28 3.26 -6.42 15.37
CA GLY A 28 4.42 -7.27 15.63
C GLY A 28 4.16 -8.70 16.06
N GLU A 29 3.00 -9.02 16.63
CA GLU A 29 2.89 -10.22 17.49
C GLU A 29 2.51 -11.53 16.77
N LYS A 30 1.97 -11.50 15.55
CA LYS A 30 1.50 -12.74 14.87
C LYS A 30 2.27 -13.15 13.61
N SER A 31 2.77 -12.21 12.82
CA SER A 31 3.40 -12.49 11.52
C SER A 31 4.90 -12.24 11.47
N GLY A 32 5.49 -11.66 12.52
CA GLY A 32 6.90 -11.23 12.53
C GLY A 32 7.20 -10.03 11.61
N HIS A 33 6.19 -9.55 10.87
CA HIS A 33 6.27 -8.34 10.06
C HIS A 33 5.94 -7.10 10.89
N LEU A 34 6.69 -6.02 10.68
CA LEU A 34 6.53 -4.77 11.43
C LEU A 34 5.80 -3.70 10.63
N TYR A 35 5.75 -3.84 9.30
CA TYR A 35 5.21 -2.82 8.40
C TYR A 35 4.44 -3.43 7.24
N GLU A 36 3.38 -2.74 6.84
CA GLU A 36 2.58 -3.04 5.65
C GLU A 36 2.26 -1.74 4.89
N PHE A 37 2.15 -1.82 3.57
CA PHE A 37 1.51 -0.77 2.81
C PHE A 37 0.03 -0.69 3.19
N PRO A 38 -0.55 0.52 3.27
CA PRO A 38 -1.97 0.68 3.53
C PRO A 38 -2.81 -0.08 2.51
N GLN A 39 -3.88 -0.72 2.96
CA GLN A 39 -4.70 -1.57 2.11
C GLN A 39 -6.18 -1.49 2.45
N LYS A 40 -7.03 -1.77 1.47
CA LYS A 40 -8.48 -1.84 1.62
C LYS A 40 -9.06 -2.94 0.74
N GLU A 41 -9.91 -3.77 1.33
CA GLU A 41 -10.73 -4.71 0.57
C GLU A 41 -11.83 -3.95 -0.19
N ILE A 42 -11.98 -4.27 -1.48
CA ILE A 42 -13.05 -3.76 -2.34
C ILE A 42 -13.79 -4.95 -2.94
N THR A 43 -15.12 -4.88 -2.94
CA THR A 43 -16.01 -6.00 -3.28
C THR A 43 -16.48 -5.97 -4.73
N GLU A 44 -16.20 -4.89 -5.45
CA GLU A 44 -16.62 -4.66 -6.83
C GLU A 44 -15.40 -4.40 -7.70
N HIS A 45 -15.48 -4.82 -8.96
CA HIS A 45 -14.51 -4.41 -9.94
C HIS A 45 -14.69 -2.91 -10.21
N ILE A 46 -13.59 -2.16 -10.14
CA ILE A 46 -13.59 -0.72 -10.37
C ILE A 46 -12.72 -0.47 -11.59
N GLU A 47 -13.31 0.14 -12.62
CA GLU A 47 -12.63 0.42 -13.89
C GLU A 47 -11.40 1.31 -13.71
N ASP A 48 -11.47 2.30 -12.82
CA ASP A 48 -10.32 3.11 -12.41
C ASP A 48 -10.21 3.19 -10.88
N VAL A 49 -9.26 2.43 -10.33
CA VAL A 49 -8.97 2.38 -8.89
C VAL A 49 -8.18 3.58 -8.38
N LYS A 50 -7.61 4.41 -9.27
CA LYS A 50 -6.68 5.49 -8.88
C LYS A 50 -7.34 6.57 -8.00
N PRO A 51 -8.51 7.14 -8.35
CA PRO A 51 -9.15 8.16 -7.52
C PRO A 51 -9.61 7.58 -6.19
N LEU A 52 -10.06 6.33 -6.19
CA LEU A 52 -10.46 5.64 -4.97
C LEU A 52 -9.28 5.43 -4.02
N ALA A 53 -8.13 4.99 -4.54
CA ALA A 53 -6.91 4.78 -3.75
C ALA A 53 -6.48 6.08 -3.05
N SER A 54 -6.46 7.20 -3.78
CA SER A 54 -6.14 8.52 -3.24
C SER A 54 -7.09 8.92 -2.11
N LYS A 55 -8.40 8.79 -2.35
CA LYS A 55 -9.43 9.14 -1.36
C LYS A 55 -9.38 8.25 -0.12
N ILE A 56 -9.15 6.95 -0.28
CA ILE A 56 -9.04 6.04 0.86
C ILE A 56 -7.82 6.41 1.69
N LEU A 57 -6.67 6.64 1.05
CA LEU A 57 -5.44 7.02 1.72
C LEU A 57 -5.64 8.31 2.52
N GLU A 58 -6.18 9.35 1.89
CA GLU A 58 -6.47 10.63 2.56
C GLU A 58 -7.37 10.44 3.80
N ASN A 59 -8.40 9.59 3.72
CA ASN A 59 -9.27 9.32 4.88
C ASN A 59 -8.56 8.60 6.03
N ILE A 60 -7.52 7.79 5.75
CA ILE A 60 -6.79 7.04 6.80
C ILE A 60 -5.60 7.80 7.36
N THR A 61 -4.97 8.67 6.57
CA THR A 61 -3.75 9.39 6.96
C THR A 61 -3.95 10.89 7.13
N ASN A 62 -5.05 11.46 6.64
CA ASN A 62 -5.28 12.90 6.50
C ASN A 62 -4.17 13.60 5.68
N ILE A 63 -3.60 12.88 4.72
CA ILE A 63 -2.54 13.37 3.82
C ILE A 63 -3.06 13.28 2.39
N SER A 64 -3.03 14.40 1.67
CA SER A 64 -3.39 14.45 0.27
C SER A 64 -2.39 13.66 -0.58
N SER A 65 -2.88 13.04 -1.64
CA SER A 65 -2.02 12.30 -2.56
C SER A 65 -2.49 12.42 -4.00
N LYS A 66 -1.59 12.11 -4.93
CA LYS A 66 -1.88 12.06 -6.37
C LYS A 66 -1.56 10.66 -6.88
N PRO A 67 -2.51 9.96 -7.52
CA PRO A 67 -2.23 8.65 -8.10
C PRO A 67 -1.37 8.78 -9.35
N VAL A 68 -0.28 8.02 -9.39
CA VAL A 68 0.68 8.03 -10.50
C VAL A 68 0.39 6.86 -11.44
N LYS A 69 0.43 5.64 -10.92
CA LYS A 69 0.23 4.43 -11.72
C LYS A 69 -0.41 3.30 -10.94
N THR A 70 -1.05 2.41 -11.69
CA THR A 70 -1.57 1.13 -11.20
C THR A 70 -0.62 0.05 -11.71
N GLY A 71 -0.20 -0.84 -10.83
CA GLY A 71 0.61 -2.00 -11.20
C GLY A 71 -0.26 -3.11 -11.77
N GLU A 72 0.37 -4.11 -12.39
CA GLU A 72 -0.36 -5.31 -12.80
C GLU A 72 -0.96 -6.01 -11.56
N SER A 73 -2.24 -6.34 -11.63
CA SER A 73 -2.92 -7.10 -10.58
C SER A 73 -2.36 -8.52 -10.46
N PHE A 74 -2.39 -9.09 -9.26
CA PHE A 74 -1.89 -10.44 -9.03
C PHE A 74 -2.62 -11.15 -7.89
N GLU A 75 -2.69 -12.47 -7.97
CA GLU A 75 -3.27 -13.28 -6.90
C GLU A 75 -2.31 -13.44 -5.71
N HIS A 76 -2.88 -13.35 -4.51
CA HIS A 76 -2.20 -13.63 -3.26
C HIS A 76 -3.17 -14.19 -2.22
N SER A 77 -2.74 -15.21 -1.47
CA SER A 77 -3.51 -15.76 -0.36
C SER A 77 -3.16 -15.00 0.93
N LEU A 78 -4.15 -14.35 1.53
CA LEU A 78 -4.02 -13.65 2.81
C LEU A 78 -5.08 -14.23 3.75
N ASP A 79 -4.65 -14.69 4.94
CA ASP A 79 -5.52 -15.29 5.96
C ASP A 79 -6.45 -16.41 5.45
N GLY A 80 -5.97 -17.19 4.47
CA GLY A 80 -6.72 -18.30 3.87
C GLY A 80 -7.73 -17.89 2.78
N ALA A 81 -7.83 -16.60 2.46
CA ALA A 81 -8.63 -16.09 1.36
C ALA A 81 -7.73 -15.74 0.15
N ASN A 82 -8.16 -16.15 -1.05
CA ASN A 82 -7.50 -15.73 -2.28
C ASN A 82 -7.99 -14.34 -2.68
N ASN A 83 -7.06 -13.40 -2.72
CA ASN A 83 -7.32 -12.01 -3.08
C ASN A 83 -6.64 -11.68 -4.41
N ASN A 84 -7.32 -10.90 -5.25
CA ASN A 84 -6.72 -10.23 -6.39
C ASN A 84 -6.17 -8.87 -5.93
N VAL A 85 -4.86 -8.78 -5.76
CA VAL A 85 -4.19 -7.58 -5.28
C VAL A 85 -4.07 -6.57 -6.41
N VAL A 86 -4.45 -5.32 -6.15
CA VAL A 86 -4.38 -4.21 -7.11
C VAL A 86 -3.43 -3.14 -6.55
N PRO A 87 -2.16 -3.09 -7.01
CA PRO A 87 -1.19 -2.10 -6.56
C PRO A 87 -1.46 -0.72 -7.15
N VAL A 88 -1.40 0.34 -6.34
CA VAL A 88 -1.48 1.73 -6.82
C VAL A 88 -0.37 2.56 -6.17
N LEU A 89 0.49 3.16 -7.00
CA LEU A 89 1.49 4.14 -6.56
C LEU A 89 0.85 5.51 -6.44
N LEU A 90 1.00 6.11 -5.26
CA LEU A 90 0.50 7.43 -4.90
C LEU A 90 1.70 8.29 -4.51
N VAL A 91 1.75 9.54 -4.98
CA VAL A 91 2.71 10.54 -4.52
C VAL A 91 2.02 11.41 -3.48
N LEU A 92 2.61 11.50 -2.29
CA LEU A 92 2.09 12.35 -1.21
C LEU A 92 2.43 13.80 -1.47
N ASP A 93 1.56 14.70 -1.03
CA ASP A 93 1.85 16.14 -0.99
C ASP A 93 2.82 16.44 0.16
N GLU A 94 3.95 17.10 -0.13
CA GLU A 94 5.02 17.28 0.86
C GLU A 94 4.62 18.21 2.00
N GLU A 95 3.73 19.18 1.73
CA GLU A 95 3.20 20.10 2.75
C GLU A 95 2.40 19.36 3.84
N ASP A 96 1.74 18.26 3.47
CA ASP A 96 0.92 17.45 4.39
C ASP A 96 1.75 16.39 5.16
N VAL A 97 2.96 16.08 4.69
CA VAL A 97 3.81 15.01 5.24
C VAL A 97 4.61 15.45 6.47
N GLU A 98 4.59 16.73 6.83
CA GLU A 98 5.23 17.24 8.05
C GLU A 98 4.71 16.57 9.33
N HIS A 99 3.50 16.01 9.29
CA HIS A 99 2.85 15.34 10.41
C HIS A 99 2.42 13.92 10.03
N ILE A 100 3.38 12.98 10.07
CA ILE A 100 3.07 11.56 9.87
C ILE A 100 2.05 11.10 10.93
N PRO A 101 0.90 10.54 10.53
CA PRO A 101 -0.14 10.14 11.47
C PRO A 101 0.31 8.99 12.37
N GLY A 102 -0.26 8.94 13.57
CA GLY A 102 0.02 7.88 14.54
C GLY A 102 -0.24 6.49 13.95
N GLY A 103 0.71 5.57 14.15
CA GLY A 103 0.64 4.21 13.61
C GLY A 103 1.24 4.06 12.21
N PHE A 104 1.79 5.13 11.64
CA PHE A 104 2.55 5.10 10.39
C PHE A 104 3.99 5.56 10.62
N ASP A 105 4.89 5.14 9.73
CA ASP A 105 6.26 5.63 9.64
C ASP A 105 6.62 5.95 8.20
N SER A 106 7.47 6.96 8.02
CA SER A 106 8.22 7.15 6.79
C SER A 106 9.42 6.20 6.82
N VAL A 107 9.49 5.33 5.82
CA VAL A 107 10.55 4.33 5.67
C VAL A 107 11.27 4.58 4.36
N ASP A 108 12.57 4.87 4.47
CA ASP A 108 13.43 5.04 3.32
C ASP A 108 13.36 3.81 2.40
N ARG A 109 13.28 4.06 1.09
CA ARG A 109 13.20 3.03 0.06
C ARG A 109 14.27 1.95 0.21
N SER A 110 15.51 2.34 0.53
CA SER A 110 16.64 1.41 0.68
C SER A 110 16.51 0.50 1.91
N GLN A 111 15.73 0.91 2.91
CA GLN A 111 15.58 0.20 4.17
C GLN A 111 14.37 -0.74 4.20
N ILE A 112 13.49 -0.70 3.19
CA ILE A 112 12.24 -1.49 3.19
C ILE A 112 12.48 -2.98 3.46
N LYS A 113 13.52 -3.57 2.85
CA LYS A 113 13.86 -4.99 3.05
C LYS A 113 14.25 -5.29 4.50
N ASP A 114 14.90 -4.35 5.17
CA ASP A 114 15.39 -4.50 6.55
C ASP A 114 14.28 -4.28 7.59
N LYS A 115 13.20 -3.58 7.22
CA LYS A 115 12.05 -3.30 8.09
C LYS A 115 11.09 -4.49 8.27
N LYS A 116 11.47 -5.70 7.87
CA LYS A 116 10.64 -6.93 8.01
C LYS A 116 9.26 -6.76 7.37
N VAL A 117 9.19 -6.23 6.16
CA VAL A 117 7.94 -6.24 5.38
C VAL A 117 7.61 -7.65 4.89
N SER A 118 6.35 -7.92 4.57
CA SER A 118 5.92 -9.22 4.05
C SER A 118 6.30 -9.42 2.57
N VAL A 119 6.27 -10.69 2.11
CA VAL A 119 6.47 -11.02 0.68
C VAL A 119 5.43 -10.33 -0.20
N LEU A 120 4.22 -10.09 0.32
CA LEU A 120 3.17 -9.35 -0.38
C LEU A 120 3.62 -7.91 -0.67
N GLU A 121 4.22 -7.22 0.29
CA GLU A 121 4.71 -5.85 0.11
C GLU A 121 5.79 -5.78 -0.98
N ILE A 122 6.75 -6.72 -0.94
CA ILE A 122 7.83 -6.83 -1.93
C ILE A 122 7.27 -7.08 -3.33
N LYS A 123 6.30 -8.01 -3.46
CA LYS A 123 5.65 -8.31 -4.74
C LYS A 123 4.86 -7.13 -5.27
N THR A 124 4.20 -6.37 -4.39
CA THR A 124 3.47 -5.14 -4.74
C THR A 124 4.40 -4.11 -5.36
N MET A 125 5.55 -3.84 -4.74
CA MET A 125 6.55 -2.91 -5.28
C MET A 125 7.09 -3.35 -6.64
N LYS A 126 7.40 -4.65 -6.80
CA LYS A 126 7.84 -5.20 -8.10
C LYS A 126 6.79 -5.01 -9.19
N LYS A 127 5.52 -5.18 -8.86
CA LYS A 127 4.39 -5.00 -9.80
C LYS A 127 4.12 -3.54 -10.16
N LEU A 128 4.66 -2.63 -9.37
CA LEU A 128 4.77 -1.20 -9.66
C LEU A 128 6.13 -0.84 -10.27
N GLU A 129 6.98 -1.80 -10.65
CA GLU A 129 8.31 -1.54 -11.24
C GLU A 129 9.17 -0.60 -10.38
N ILE A 130 9.00 -0.66 -9.05
CA ILE A 130 9.81 0.11 -8.11
C ILE A 130 11.03 -0.74 -7.80
N GLU A 131 12.21 -0.32 -8.24
CA GLU A 131 13.46 -1.02 -7.91
C GLU A 131 13.72 -0.94 -6.40
N MET A 132 14.18 -2.02 -5.78
CA MET A 132 14.42 -2.13 -4.34
C MET A 132 15.83 -2.63 -4.06
#